data_AF-D8RE85-F1
#
_entry.id   AF-D8RE85-F1
#
_cell.length_a   1.000
_cell.length_b   1.000
_cell.length_c   1.000
_cell.angle_alpha   90.00
_cell.angle_beta   90.00
_cell.angle_gamma   90.00
#
_symmetry.space_group_name_H-M   'P 1'
#
loop_
_entity.id
_entity.type
_entity.pdbx_description
1 polymer ?
#
loop_
_entity_poly.entity_id
_entity_poly.type
_entity_poly.pdbx_seq_one_letter_code
_entity_poly.pdbx_strand_id
1 'polypeptide(L)'
;MAIGTKVQAVWSEDGEWYNGTIRAVTPNGYLVMYDGWNNEEEANAANIRQVNLDDDKLVEAEREAEATRQAIKRKIALAADVGVVPRDLPQKLKIKPDDPEEIRQVKKKKIHAFKSKLRLEQMEVAQNKRQNAWQQFQTAKGKSKKVGFFTGRKKESIFKSPDDPRGKVGVTGSGKGITEFQKREKHLHLKLGVEGEVDE
;
A
#
# COMPACT_ATOMS: atom_id res chain seq x y z
N MET A 1 46.05 1.26 4.23
CA MET A 1 44.96 0.25 4.32
C MET A 1 45.58 -1.14 4.43
N ALA A 2 44.90 -2.10 5.06
CA ALA A 2 45.44 -3.45 5.25
C ALA A 2 45.16 -4.35 4.05
N ILE A 3 46.01 -5.36 3.84
CA ILE A 3 45.79 -6.42 2.85
C ILE A 3 44.47 -7.13 3.15
N GLY A 4 43.64 -7.34 2.12
CA GLY A 4 42.30 -7.94 2.22
C GLY A 4 41.16 -6.93 2.40
N THR A 5 41.45 -5.63 2.53
CA THR A 5 40.39 -4.60 2.64
C THR A 5 39.67 -4.42 1.30
N LYS A 6 38.33 -4.39 1.32
CA LYS A 6 37.50 -4.02 0.17
C LYS A 6 37.54 -2.51 -0.06
N VAL A 7 37.86 -2.11 -1.27
CA VAL A 7 38.06 -0.71 -1.67
C VAL A 7 37.48 -0.48 -3.06
N GLN A 8 37.34 0.79 -3.42
CA GLN A 8 37.13 1.19 -4.79
C GLN A 8 38.42 1.84 -5.30
N ALA A 9 38.88 1.42 -6.47
CA ALA A 9 40.06 1.97 -7.12
C ALA A 9 39.69 2.48 -8.53
N VAL A 10 40.35 3.54 -8.96
CA VAL A 10 40.23 4.06 -10.33
C VAL A 10 40.97 3.14 -11.28
N TRP A 11 40.34 2.70 -12.37
CA TRP A 11 41.00 1.90 -13.41
C TRP A 11 41.69 2.81 -14.43
N SER A 12 42.94 2.49 -14.81
CA SER A 12 43.74 3.39 -15.66
C SER A 12 43.25 3.50 -17.11
N GLU A 13 42.42 2.57 -17.59
CA GLU A 13 41.95 2.57 -18.98
C GLU A 13 40.79 3.55 -19.23
N ASP A 14 39.85 3.65 -18.28
CA ASP A 14 38.64 4.48 -18.41
C ASP A 14 38.52 5.58 -17.34
N GLY A 15 39.33 5.53 -16.28
CA GLY A 15 39.25 6.48 -15.16
C GLY A 15 38.01 6.28 -14.28
N GLU A 16 37.29 5.17 -14.40
CA GLU A 16 36.11 4.87 -13.58
C GLU A 16 36.47 4.13 -12.29
N TRP A 17 35.60 4.24 -11.27
CA TRP A 17 35.80 3.61 -9.97
C TRP A 17 35.21 2.21 -9.95
N TYR A 18 36.05 1.20 -9.75
CA TYR A 18 35.65 -0.19 -9.65
C TYR A 18 35.91 -0.77 -8.28
N ASN A 19 35.07 -1.73 -7.87
CA ASN A 19 35.25 -2.48 -6.63
C ASN A 19 36.45 -3.41 -6.76
N GLY A 20 37.28 -3.46 -5.71
CA GLY A 20 38.44 -4.33 -5.67
C GLY A 20 38.90 -4.64 -4.25
N THR A 21 39.88 -5.52 -4.15
CA THR A 21 40.45 -5.96 -2.87
C THR A 21 41.94 -5.69 -2.86
N ILE A 22 42.47 -5.09 -1.79
CA ILE A 22 43.91 -4.85 -1.66
C ILE A 22 44.65 -6.18 -1.50
N ARG A 23 45.53 -6.50 -2.43
CA ARG A 23 46.38 -7.71 -2.40
C ARG A 23 47.71 -7.46 -1.72
N ALA A 24 48.32 -6.30 -1.96
CA ALA A 24 49.60 -5.93 -1.39
C ALA A 24 49.70 -4.41 -1.17
N VAL A 25 50.55 -3.99 -0.24
CA VAL A 25 50.89 -2.58 -0.02
C VAL A 25 52.25 -2.33 -0.64
N THR A 26 52.35 -1.38 -1.56
CA THR A 26 53.61 -0.97 -2.19
C THR A 26 54.07 0.37 -1.59
N PRO A 27 55.34 0.77 -1.73
CA PRO A 27 55.81 2.07 -1.26
C PRO A 27 55.11 3.26 -1.94
N ASN A 28 54.63 3.06 -3.18
CA ASN A 28 54.01 4.09 -4.01
C ASN A 28 52.47 4.06 -3.98
N GLY A 29 51.86 3.04 -3.37
CA GLY A 29 50.42 2.85 -3.42
C GLY A 29 49.97 1.48 -2.91
N TYR A 30 49.03 0.87 -3.62
CA TYR A 30 48.47 -0.42 -3.27
C TYR A 30 48.19 -1.24 -4.52
N LEU A 31 48.49 -2.53 -4.45
CA LEU A 31 48.10 -3.48 -5.48
C LEU A 31 46.64 -3.89 -5.24
N VAL A 32 45.74 -3.47 -6.12
CA VAL A 32 44.30 -3.75 -6.02
C VAL A 32 43.93 -4.79 -7.07
N MET A 33 43.21 -5.82 -6.64
CA MET A 33 42.61 -6.83 -7.52
C MET A 33 41.13 -6.47 -7.74
N TYR A 34 40.74 -6.20 -8.99
CA TYR A 34 39.37 -5.82 -9.32
C TYR A 34 38.41 -7.01 -9.27
N ASP A 35 37.28 -6.83 -8.59
CA ASP A 35 36.24 -7.85 -8.47
C ASP A 35 35.55 -8.06 -9.83
N GLY A 36 35.57 -9.28 -10.37
CA GLY A 36 34.91 -9.66 -11.63
C GLY A 36 35.86 -9.89 -12.81
N TRP A 37 37.04 -9.25 -12.84
CA TRP A 37 38.01 -9.39 -13.93
C TRP A 37 39.33 -10.01 -13.51
N ASN A 38 39.57 -10.20 -12.20
CA ASN A 38 40.80 -10.78 -11.64
C ASN A 38 42.09 -10.11 -12.17
N ASN A 39 41.97 -8.87 -12.62
CA ASN A 39 43.07 -8.02 -13.02
C ASN A 39 43.64 -7.35 -11.79
N GLU A 40 44.97 -7.23 -11.75
CA GLU A 40 45.69 -6.61 -10.65
C GLU A 40 46.43 -5.39 -11.16
N GLU A 41 46.24 -4.27 -10.47
CA GLU A 41 46.86 -3.01 -10.84
C GLU A 41 47.40 -2.29 -9.61
N GLU A 42 48.54 -1.62 -9.78
CA GLU A 42 49.09 -0.74 -8.76
C GLU A 42 48.41 0.62 -8.84
N ALA A 43 47.48 0.87 -7.91
CA ALA A 43 46.81 2.14 -7.79
C ALA A 43 47.49 3.01 -6.73
N ASN A 44 47.64 4.30 -7.03
CA ASN A 44 48.13 5.29 -6.06
C ASN A 44 47.11 5.44 -4.92
N ALA A 45 47.57 5.74 -3.70
CA ALA A 45 46.72 6.01 -2.55
C ALA A 45 45.65 7.10 -2.81
N ALA A 46 45.93 8.07 -3.70
CA ALA A 46 44.97 9.11 -4.10
C ALA A 46 43.79 8.55 -4.93
N ASN A 47 43.99 7.43 -5.61
CA ASN A 47 43.02 6.79 -6.51
C ASN A 47 42.29 5.63 -5.84
N ILE A 48 42.33 5.55 -4.50
CA ILE A 48 41.71 4.47 -3.72
C ILE A 48 40.84 5.09 -2.64
N ARG A 49 39.59 4.62 -2.55
CA ARG A 49 38.64 5.00 -1.50
C ARG A 49 38.11 3.77 -0.79
N GLN A 50 37.83 3.91 0.51
CA GLN A 50 37.16 2.84 1.27
C GLN A 50 35.70 2.77 0.85
N VAL A 51 35.20 1.56 0.60
CA VAL A 51 33.78 1.31 0.36
C VAL A 51 33.18 0.87 1.69
N ASN A 52 32.30 1.69 2.24
CA ASN A 52 31.41 1.24 3.31
C ASN A 52 30.35 0.36 2.66
N LEU A 53 30.45 -0.95 2.88
CA LEU A 53 29.43 -1.92 2.41
C LEU A 53 28.05 -1.67 3.06
N ASP A 54 28.01 -0.91 4.16
CA ASP A 54 26.79 -0.58 4.89
C ASP A 54 26.00 0.60 4.29
N ASP A 55 26.57 1.34 3.33
CA ASP A 55 25.96 2.52 2.72
C ASP A 55 25.25 2.20 1.38
N ASP A 56 24.98 0.93 1.08
CA ASP A 56 24.16 0.52 -0.05
C ASP A 56 22.70 0.93 0.19
N LYS A 57 22.39 2.20 -0.09
CA LYS A 57 21.05 2.83 0.05
C LYS A 57 19.93 1.99 -0.58
N LEU A 58 20.25 1.16 -1.57
CA LEU A 58 19.34 0.23 -2.22
C LEU A 58 18.90 -0.90 -1.27
N VAL A 59 19.81 -1.46 -0.48
CA VAL A 59 19.55 -2.56 0.45
C VAL A 59 18.70 -2.08 1.62
N GLU A 60 18.97 -0.88 2.14
CA GLU A 60 18.14 -0.31 3.21
C GLU A 60 16.73 0.03 2.71
N ALA A 61 16.61 0.62 1.50
CA ALA A 61 15.30 0.88 0.89
C ALA A 61 14.50 -0.42 0.65
N GLU A 62 15.17 -1.51 0.27
CA GLU A 62 14.54 -2.82 0.11
C GLU A 62 14.06 -3.39 1.45
N ARG A 63 14.87 -3.27 2.52
CA ARG A 63 14.51 -3.69 3.87
C ARG A 63 13.30 -2.91 4.42
N GLU A 64 13.26 -1.59 4.22
CA GLU A 64 12.12 -0.75 4.60
C GLU A 64 10.86 -1.12 3.80
N ALA A 65 10.99 -1.34 2.49
CA ALA A 65 9.88 -1.77 1.64
C ALA A 65 9.34 -3.15 2.08
N GLU A 66 10.22 -4.07 2.46
CA GLU A 66 9.80 -5.37 2.97
C GLU A 66 9.08 -5.24 4.32
N ALA A 67 9.62 -4.44 5.24
CA ALA A 67 9.01 -4.18 6.55
C ALA A 67 7.60 -3.59 6.41
N THR A 68 7.40 -2.63 5.51
CA THR A 68 6.07 -2.05 5.24
C THR A 68 5.11 -3.07 4.64
N ARG A 69 5.57 -3.90 3.69
CA ARG A 69 4.78 -5.00 3.10
C ARG A 69 4.36 -6.02 4.16
N GLN A 70 5.27 -6.42 5.04
CA GLN A 70 4.99 -7.33 6.14
C GLN A 70 4.01 -6.70 7.15
N ALA A 71 4.15 -5.42 7.48
CA ALA A 71 3.22 -4.71 8.36
C ALA A 71 1.80 -4.62 7.78
N ILE A 72 1.67 -4.35 6.48
CA ILE A 72 0.37 -4.37 5.78
C ILE A 72 -0.23 -5.78 5.82
N LYS A 73 0.57 -6.83 5.56
CA LYS A 73 0.12 -8.22 5.63
C LYS A 73 -0.40 -8.57 7.02
N ARG A 74 0.31 -8.19 8.10
CA ARG A 74 -0.13 -8.39 9.49
C ARG A 74 -1.44 -7.65 9.79
N LYS A 75 -1.58 -6.39 9.34
CA LYS A 75 -2.83 -5.62 9.51
C LYS A 75 -4.02 -6.27 8.80
N ILE A 76 -3.82 -6.78 7.58
CA ILE A 76 -4.86 -7.49 6.84
C ILE A 76 -5.24 -8.80 7.54
N ALA A 77 -4.27 -9.56 8.03
CA ALA A 77 -4.52 -10.80 8.77
C ALA A 77 -5.31 -10.54 10.06
N LEU A 78 -4.92 -9.52 10.83
CA LEU A 78 -5.65 -9.11 12.03
C LEU A 78 -7.08 -8.67 11.71
N ALA A 79 -7.26 -7.87 10.65
CA ALA A 79 -8.59 -7.43 10.22
C ALA A 79 -9.48 -8.59 9.72
N ALA A 80 -8.88 -9.63 9.12
CA ALA A 80 -9.58 -10.83 8.70
C ALA A 80 -10.03 -11.68 9.89
N ASP A 81 -9.19 -11.82 10.92
CA ASP A 81 -9.51 -12.54 12.16
C ASP A 81 -10.63 -11.85 12.97
N VAL A 82 -10.60 -10.51 13.03
CA VAL A 82 -11.67 -9.71 13.66
C VAL A 82 -13.03 -9.87 12.95
N GLY A 83 -13.06 -10.37 11.72
CA GLY A 83 -14.28 -10.67 10.97
C GLY A 83 -15.08 -11.89 11.45
N VAL A 84 -14.54 -12.69 12.37
CA VAL A 84 -15.16 -13.95 12.86
C VAL A 84 -15.43 -13.92 14.37
N VAL A 85 -15.32 -12.76 15.02
CA VAL A 85 -15.84 -12.63 16.39
C VAL A 85 -17.36 -12.49 16.28
N PRO A 86 -18.18 -13.47 16.73
CA PRO A 86 -19.60 -13.20 16.93
C PRO A 86 -19.67 -11.96 17.82
N ARG A 87 -20.23 -10.86 17.29
CA ARG A 87 -20.38 -9.61 18.05
C ARG A 87 -21.39 -9.90 19.16
N ASP A 88 -20.88 -10.46 20.25
CA ASP A 88 -21.67 -10.95 21.35
C ASP A 88 -22.54 -9.82 21.86
N LEU A 89 -23.79 -10.15 22.13
CA LEU A 89 -24.73 -9.19 22.66
C LEU A 89 -24.10 -8.55 23.92
N PRO A 90 -23.99 -7.21 23.99
CA PRO A 90 -23.32 -6.55 25.10
C PRO A 90 -23.92 -6.99 26.43
N GLN A 91 -23.07 -7.17 27.43
CA GLN A 91 -23.42 -7.78 28.73
C GLN A 91 -24.59 -7.08 29.43
N LYS A 92 -24.77 -5.77 29.19
CA LYS A 92 -25.90 -4.95 29.70
C LYS A 92 -27.27 -5.33 29.10
N LEU A 93 -27.30 -5.96 27.93
CA LEU A 93 -28.53 -6.39 27.25
C LEU A 93 -28.84 -7.87 27.47
N LYS A 94 -27.98 -8.64 28.16
CA LYS A 94 -28.26 -10.04 28.51
C LYS A 94 -29.46 -10.09 29.48
N ILE A 95 -30.44 -10.92 29.16
CA ILE A 95 -31.64 -11.13 30.00
C ILE A 95 -31.28 -12.12 31.08
N LYS A 96 -31.48 -11.76 32.36
CA LYS A 96 -31.32 -12.69 33.48
C LYS A 96 -32.67 -13.38 33.77
N PRO A 97 -32.67 -14.62 34.29
CA PRO A 97 -33.89 -15.32 34.68
C PRO A 97 -34.72 -14.59 35.76
N ASP A 98 -34.05 -13.88 36.69
CA ASP A 98 -34.68 -13.13 37.81
C ASP A 98 -35.26 -11.76 37.44
N ASP A 99 -35.10 -11.28 36.20
CA ASP A 99 -35.62 -9.95 35.82
C ASP A 99 -37.16 -9.95 35.71
N PRO A 100 -37.87 -8.90 36.18
CA PRO A 100 -39.32 -8.76 35.99
C PRO A 100 -39.70 -8.68 34.51
N GLU A 101 -40.91 -9.13 34.17
CA GLU A 101 -41.31 -9.43 32.79
C GLU A 101 -41.23 -8.22 31.85
N GLU A 102 -41.53 -7.02 32.35
CA GLU A 102 -41.39 -5.76 31.61
C GLU A 102 -39.93 -5.46 31.21
N ILE A 103 -38.98 -5.67 32.13
CA ILE A 103 -37.55 -5.47 31.87
C ILE A 103 -37.07 -6.50 30.83
N ARG A 104 -37.58 -7.74 30.90
CA ARG A 104 -37.28 -8.78 29.91
C ARG A 104 -37.80 -8.39 28.52
N GLN A 105 -39.01 -7.84 28.40
CA GLN A 105 -39.56 -7.40 27.12
C GLN A 105 -38.81 -6.19 26.54
N VAL A 106 -38.45 -5.21 27.37
CA VAL A 106 -37.64 -4.05 26.94
C VAL A 106 -36.26 -4.49 26.46
N LYS A 107 -35.59 -5.40 27.19
CA LYS A 107 -34.31 -5.99 26.78
C LYS A 107 -34.47 -6.77 25.47
N LYS A 108 -35.51 -7.60 25.29
CA LYS A 108 -35.80 -8.31 24.03
C LYS A 108 -35.92 -7.36 22.83
N LYS A 109 -36.67 -6.26 22.97
CA LYS A 109 -36.80 -5.24 21.91
C LYS A 109 -35.46 -4.59 21.58
N LYS A 110 -34.65 -4.23 22.59
CA LYS A 110 -33.30 -3.67 22.40
C LYS A 110 -32.33 -4.65 21.75
N ILE A 111 -32.40 -5.94 22.10
CA ILE A 111 -31.63 -7.02 21.46
C ILE A 111 -32.01 -7.13 19.97
N HIS A 112 -33.30 -7.13 19.66
CA HIS A 112 -33.78 -7.22 18.29
C HIS A 112 -33.29 -6.02 17.45
N ALA A 113 -33.41 -4.80 17.99
CA ALA A 113 -32.90 -3.59 17.33
C ALA A 113 -31.38 -3.65 17.10
N PHE A 114 -30.61 -4.11 18.09
CA PHE A 114 -29.16 -4.27 17.98
C PHE A 114 -28.77 -5.29 16.90
N LYS A 115 -29.40 -6.48 16.90
CA LYS A 115 -29.15 -7.53 15.90
C LYS A 115 -29.56 -7.07 14.49
N SER A 116 -30.67 -6.35 14.38
CA SER A 116 -31.12 -5.78 13.10
C SER A 116 -30.12 -4.77 12.55
N LYS A 117 -29.63 -3.84 13.38
CA LYS A 117 -28.60 -2.88 13.00
C LYS A 117 -27.32 -3.56 12.53
N LEU A 118 -26.87 -4.59 13.25
CA LEU A 118 -25.69 -5.37 12.86
C LEU A 118 -25.86 -6.06 11.51
N ARG A 119 -27.05 -6.62 11.23
CA ARG A 119 -27.36 -7.25 9.94
C ARG A 119 -27.32 -6.24 8.80
N LEU A 120 -27.86 -5.04 9.01
CA LEU A 120 -27.81 -3.96 8.03
C LEU A 120 -26.37 -3.52 7.74
N GLU A 121 -25.55 -3.33 8.78
CA GLU A 121 -24.13 -2.98 8.65
C GLU A 121 -23.34 -4.06 7.88
N GLN A 122 -23.60 -5.34 8.13
CA GLN A 122 -22.98 -6.43 7.37
C GLN A 122 -23.36 -6.40 5.88
N MET A 123 -24.64 -6.14 5.56
CA MET A 123 -25.08 -6.03 4.17
C MET A 123 -24.47 -4.81 3.48
N GLU A 124 -24.35 -3.67 4.17
CA GLU A 124 -23.70 -2.46 3.66
C GLU A 124 -22.21 -2.70 3.39
N VAL A 125 -21.49 -3.35 4.32
CA VAL A 125 -20.09 -3.73 4.12
C VAL A 125 -19.94 -4.69 2.94
N ALA A 126 -20.85 -5.65 2.77
CA ALA A 126 -20.83 -6.56 1.63
C ALA A 126 -21.08 -5.83 0.30
N GLN A 127 -22.02 -4.88 0.27
CA GLN A 127 -22.26 -4.02 -0.89
C GLN A 127 -21.04 -3.15 -1.20
N ASN A 128 -20.45 -2.48 -0.21
CA ASN A 128 -19.26 -1.66 -0.37
C ASN A 128 -18.05 -2.47 -0.85
N LYS A 129 -17.84 -3.69 -0.33
CA LYS A 129 -16.82 -4.62 -0.83
C LYS A 129 -17.04 -4.96 -2.30
N ARG A 130 -18.29 -5.25 -2.69
CA ARG A 130 -18.65 -5.55 -4.09
C ARG A 130 -18.43 -4.35 -5.01
N GLN A 131 -18.78 -3.13 -4.56
CA GLN A 131 -18.54 -1.89 -5.28
C GLN A 131 -17.03 -1.63 -5.46
N ASN A 132 -16.25 -1.74 -4.38
CA ASN A 132 -14.79 -1.58 -4.42
C ASN A 132 -14.12 -2.59 -5.35
N ALA A 133 -14.52 -3.87 -5.28
CA ALA A 133 -14.01 -4.91 -6.17
C ALA A 133 -14.34 -4.63 -7.65
N TRP A 134 -15.54 -4.10 -7.93
CA TRP A 134 -15.92 -3.72 -9.29
C TRP A 134 -15.12 -2.52 -9.82
N GLN A 135 -14.88 -1.50 -8.99
CA GLN A 135 -14.00 -0.38 -9.35
C GLN A 135 -12.56 -0.85 -9.61
N GLN A 136 -12.05 -1.77 -8.78
CA GLN A 136 -10.74 -2.39 -9.02
C GLN A 136 -10.70 -3.18 -10.33
N PHE A 137 -11.76 -3.92 -10.66
CA PHE A 137 -11.84 -4.64 -11.94
C PHE A 137 -11.83 -3.68 -13.14
N GLN A 138 -12.54 -2.55 -13.06
CA GLN A 138 -12.52 -1.52 -14.13
C GLN A 138 -11.11 -0.94 -14.33
N THR A 139 -10.41 -0.62 -13.24
CA THR A 139 -9.05 -0.04 -13.31
C THR A 139 -7.97 -1.06 -13.67
N ALA A 140 -8.12 -2.33 -13.26
CA ALA A 140 -7.21 -3.42 -13.61
C ALA A 140 -7.25 -3.73 -15.11
N LYS A 141 -8.42 -3.62 -15.75
CA LYS A 141 -8.61 -3.86 -17.19
C LYS A 141 -7.86 -2.85 -18.09
N GLY A 142 -7.45 -1.70 -17.54
CA GLY A 142 -6.69 -0.66 -18.26
C GLY A 142 -5.16 -0.72 -18.08
N LYS A 143 -4.65 -1.54 -17.16
CA LYS A 143 -3.20 -1.61 -16.85
C LYS A 143 -2.45 -2.66 -17.66
N SER A 144 -3.14 -3.64 -18.25
CA SER A 144 -2.58 -4.47 -19.31
C SER A 144 -2.63 -3.74 -20.65
N LYS A 145 -1.92 -2.61 -20.79
CA LYS A 145 -1.53 -2.16 -22.13
C LYS A 145 -0.48 -3.15 -22.65
N LYS A 146 -0.95 -4.26 -23.21
CA LYS A 146 -0.14 -5.06 -24.11
C LYS A 146 0.19 -4.13 -25.27
N VAL A 147 1.42 -3.62 -25.29
CA VAL A 147 1.96 -2.84 -26.40
C VAL A 147 1.79 -3.73 -27.64
N GLY A 148 0.95 -3.31 -28.60
CA GLY A 148 0.88 -3.94 -29.91
C GLY A 148 -0.39 -4.70 -30.33
N PHE A 149 -1.57 -4.53 -29.71
CA PHE A 149 -2.80 -5.09 -30.32
C PHE A 149 -4.05 -4.19 -30.14
N PHE A 150 -4.47 -3.60 -31.27
CA PHE A 150 -5.76 -2.94 -31.51
C PHE A 150 -6.09 -1.66 -30.72
N THR A 151 -5.33 -0.60 -30.96
CA THR A 151 -5.86 0.77 -30.92
C THR A 151 -6.72 0.99 -32.18
N GLY A 152 -8.05 0.86 -32.09
CA GLY A 152 -8.87 1.09 -33.29
C GLY A 152 -10.37 1.22 -33.19
N ARG A 153 -11.07 0.72 -32.15
CA ARG A 153 -12.54 0.91 -32.07
C ARG A 153 -13.00 1.17 -30.64
N LYS A 154 -13.63 2.32 -30.43
CA LYS A 154 -14.36 2.65 -29.20
C LYS A 154 -15.48 1.60 -29.02
N LYS A 155 -15.39 0.80 -27.97
CA LYS A 155 -16.50 -0.03 -27.51
C LYS A 155 -17.56 0.90 -26.96
N GLU A 156 -18.53 1.27 -27.78
CA GLU A 156 -19.77 1.83 -27.25
C GLU A 156 -20.44 0.77 -26.36
N SER A 157 -21.05 1.21 -25.25
CA SER A 157 -21.66 0.29 -24.28
C SER A 157 -22.77 -0.52 -24.96
N ILE A 158 -22.77 -1.82 -24.74
CA ILE A 158 -23.82 -2.76 -25.20
C ILE A 158 -25.21 -2.42 -24.61
N PHE A 159 -25.24 -1.51 -23.62
CA PHE A 159 -26.43 -0.97 -22.98
C PHE A 159 -26.65 0.51 -23.30
N LYS A 160 -25.86 1.10 -24.21
CA LYS A 160 -26.11 2.46 -24.69
C LYS A 160 -27.43 2.43 -25.44
N SER A 161 -28.40 3.23 -24.96
CA SER A 161 -29.68 3.35 -25.66
C SER A 161 -29.42 3.97 -27.03
N PRO A 162 -30.02 3.42 -28.11
CA PRO A 162 -29.92 4.03 -29.44
C PRO A 162 -30.42 5.48 -29.42
N ASP A 163 -29.80 6.36 -30.20
CA ASP A 163 -30.18 7.78 -30.34
C ASP A 163 -31.54 8.00 -31.06
N ASP A 164 -32.33 6.94 -31.22
CA ASP A 164 -33.62 6.93 -31.92
C ASP A 164 -34.73 7.33 -30.92
N PRO A 165 -35.52 8.39 -31.15
CA PRO A 165 -36.52 8.90 -30.20
C PRO A 165 -37.68 7.95 -29.85
N ARG A 166 -37.70 6.74 -30.40
CA ARG A 166 -38.65 5.65 -30.09
C ARG A 166 -37.99 4.39 -29.51
N GLY A 167 -36.69 4.44 -29.21
CA GLY A 167 -35.92 3.33 -28.64
C GLY A 167 -36.33 3.00 -27.20
N LYS A 168 -37.30 2.10 -27.04
CA LYS A 168 -37.79 1.65 -25.73
C LYS A 168 -36.89 0.54 -25.18
N VAL A 169 -35.91 0.90 -24.34
CA VAL A 169 -35.18 -0.06 -23.49
C VAL A 169 -35.25 0.40 -22.04
N GLY A 170 -36.02 -0.31 -21.23
CA GLY A 170 -36.15 -0.05 -19.80
C GLY A 170 -36.33 -1.36 -19.04
N VAL A 171 -35.38 -1.67 -18.17
CA VAL A 171 -35.69 -2.40 -16.92
C VAL A 171 -36.13 -1.31 -15.95
N THR A 172 -37.43 -1.01 -15.96
CA THR A 172 -38.04 -0.04 -15.06
C THR A 172 -37.91 -0.55 -13.63
N GLY A 173 -36.96 0.00 -12.87
CA GLY A 173 -36.77 -0.30 -11.45
C GLY A 173 -35.38 0.03 -10.92
N SER A 174 -34.34 0.07 -11.77
CA SER A 174 -32.97 0.33 -11.32
C SER A 174 -32.52 1.79 -11.47
N GLY A 175 -33.47 2.74 -11.44
CA GLY A 175 -33.25 4.17 -11.68
C GLY A 175 -32.52 4.93 -10.55
N LYS A 176 -32.19 4.26 -9.45
CA LYS A 176 -31.23 4.83 -8.50
C LYS A 176 -29.83 4.58 -9.07
N GLY A 177 -29.39 5.51 -9.92
CA GLY A 177 -27.98 5.57 -10.33
C GLY A 177 -27.09 5.42 -9.10
N ILE A 178 -25.99 4.67 -9.24
CA ILE A 178 -25.05 4.49 -8.14
C ILE A 178 -24.60 5.89 -7.71
N THR A 179 -24.84 6.24 -6.45
CA THR A 179 -24.44 7.54 -5.93
C THR A 179 -22.93 7.65 -6.08
N GLU A 180 -22.47 8.63 -6.85
CA GLU A 180 -21.06 8.90 -7.03
C GLU A 180 -20.50 9.37 -5.68
N PHE A 181 -19.91 8.44 -4.94
CA PHE A 181 -19.28 8.74 -3.68
C PHE A 181 -17.97 9.47 -3.99
N GLN A 182 -18.00 10.79 -3.92
CA GLN A 182 -16.76 11.56 -3.93
C GLN A 182 -15.90 11.08 -2.76
N LYS A 183 -14.68 10.64 -3.08
CA LYS A 183 -13.70 10.19 -2.10
C LYS A 183 -13.51 11.32 -1.09
N ARG A 184 -13.93 11.13 0.16
CA ARG A 184 -13.72 12.13 1.22
C ARG A 184 -12.23 12.35 1.39
N GLU A 185 -11.74 13.48 0.90
CA GLU A 185 -10.38 13.94 1.17
C GLU A 185 -10.30 14.38 2.63
N LYS A 186 -9.29 13.89 3.33
CA LYS A 186 -9.08 14.25 4.74
C LYS A 186 -8.54 15.68 4.76
N HIS A 187 -9.36 16.63 5.21
CA HIS A 187 -8.90 17.99 5.48
C HIS A 187 -7.92 17.97 6.66
N LEU A 188 -6.63 18.07 6.36
CA LEU A 188 -5.58 18.33 7.34
C LEU A 188 -5.71 19.80 7.76
N HIS A 189 -6.28 20.03 8.94
CA HIS A 189 -6.23 21.36 9.55
C HIS A 189 -4.82 21.56 10.11
N LEU A 190 -3.93 22.13 9.30
CA LEU A 190 -2.68 22.71 9.80
C LEU A 190 -3.06 24.02 10.51
N LYS A 191 -3.34 23.96 11.81
CA LYS A 191 -3.37 25.16 12.65
C LYS A 191 -1.93 25.65 12.77
N LEU A 192 -1.55 26.59 11.90
CA LEU A 192 -0.41 27.46 12.15
C LEU A 192 -0.83 28.37 13.31
N GLY A 193 -0.23 28.18 14.48
CA GLY A 193 -0.44 29.04 15.63
C GLY A 193 0.09 30.43 15.32
N VAL A 194 -0.82 31.39 15.16
CA VAL A 194 -0.48 32.80 15.30
C VAL A 194 -0.68 33.10 16.79
N GLU A 195 0.42 33.06 17.54
CA GLU A 195 0.47 33.63 18.88
C GLU A 195 0.37 35.15 18.72
N GLY A 196 -0.72 35.72 19.21
CA GLY A 196 -0.85 37.16 19.37
C GLY A 196 -0.07 37.59 20.60
N GLU A 197 1.00 38.35 20.39
CA GLU A 197 1.51 39.29 21.39
C GLU A 197 0.44 40.35 21.63
N VAL A 198 -0.06 40.43 22.87
CA VAL A 198 -0.63 41.66 23.43
C VAL A 198 -0.17 41.73 24.88
N ASP A 199 0.92 42.47 25.11
CA ASP A 199 1.25 43.09 26.39
C ASP A 199 1.95 44.42 26.05
N GLU A 200 1.18 45.52 26.04
CA GLU A 200 1.42 46.76 26.80
C GLU A 200 0.22 47.72 26.65
#